data_AF-A0A3N2ESQ1-F1
#
_entry.id   AF-A0A3N2ESQ1-F1
#
_cell.length_a   1.000
_cell.length_b   1.000
_cell.length_c   1.000
_cell.angle_alpha   90.00
_cell.angle_beta   90.00
_cell.angle_gamma   90.00
#
_symmetry.space_group_name_H-M   'P 1'
#
loop_
_entity.id
_entity.type
_entity.pdbx_description
1 polymer ?
#
loop_
_entity_poly.entity_id
_entity_poly.type
_entity_poly.pdbx_seq_one_letter_code
_entity_poly.pdbx_strand_id
1 'polypeptide(L)'
;MKAKYIIGVALVAGSLFQPVFAISEAYRAQLERSGCTQVSEANGTCHVGHASHQYQDADNHKRNARREAAEDIAHDLDANIAGMYQGQAVDFMQEEGWHSINDEHTRWKKSGFTVAFDMTTSGRLAGVTVQ
;
A
#
# COMPACT_ATOMS: atom_id res chain seq x y z
N MET A 1 36.55 7.33 -79.93
CA MET A 1 35.89 6.03 -80.25
C MET A 1 35.99 5.15 -79.01
N LYS A 2 34.96 4.66 -78.31
CA LYS A 2 33.50 4.66 -78.42
C LYS A 2 32.97 4.60 -76.97
N ALA A 3 32.11 5.52 -76.57
CA ALA A 3 31.37 5.41 -75.32
C ALA A 3 30.29 4.33 -75.47
N LYS A 4 30.18 3.43 -74.49
CA LYS A 4 29.08 2.48 -74.37
C LYS A 4 28.52 2.60 -72.96
N TYR A 5 27.37 3.28 -72.86
CA TYR A 5 26.55 3.29 -71.66
C TYR A 5 25.86 1.94 -71.54
N ILE A 6 25.97 1.31 -70.38
CA ILE A 6 25.05 0.25 -69.95
C ILE A 6 24.47 0.70 -68.62
N ILE A 7 23.17 0.94 -68.66
CA ILE A 7 22.28 1.28 -67.56
C ILE A 7 22.16 0.05 -66.66
N GLY A 8 22.53 0.19 -65.39
CA GLY A 8 22.25 -0.77 -64.34
C GLY A 8 21.55 -0.06 -63.19
N VAL A 9 20.22 -0.06 -63.22
CA VAL A 9 19.36 0.39 -62.11
C VAL A 9 19.53 -0.63 -60.98
N ALA A 10 20.27 -0.27 -59.93
CA ALA A 10 20.36 -1.05 -58.70
C ALA A 10 19.26 -0.60 -57.73
N LEU A 11 18.54 -1.59 -57.22
CA LEU A 11 17.30 -1.50 -56.47
C LEU A 11 17.42 -0.73 -55.13
N VAL A 12 16.32 -0.07 -54.83
CA VAL A 12 15.90 0.46 -53.53
C VAL A 12 15.91 -0.63 -52.44
N ALA A 13 16.46 -0.30 -51.27
CA ALA A 13 15.93 -0.63 -49.93
C ALA A 13 16.93 -0.08 -48.92
N GLY A 14 16.65 1.00 -48.21
CA GLY A 14 15.64 1.00 -47.15
C GLY A 14 16.34 0.66 -45.84
N SER A 15 16.75 1.69 -45.11
CA SER A 15 17.23 1.61 -43.73
C SER A 15 16.24 0.81 -42.89
N LEU A 16 16.68 -0.26 -42.23
CA LEU A 16 15.98 -0.81 -41.07
C LEU A 16 16.99 -1.11 -39.98
N PHE A 17 17.19 -0.09 -39.15
CA PHE A 17 17.54 -0.26 -37.75
C PHE A 17 16.62 -1.34 -37.18
N GLN A 18 17.18 -2.47 -36.75
CA GLN A 18 16.48 -3.33 -35.82
C GLN A 18 17.03 -3.04 -34.43
N PRO A 19 16.34 -2.22 -33.62
CA PRO A 19 16.43 -2.43 -32.19
C PRO A 19 15.80 -3.81 -31.93
N VAL A 20 16.65 -4.81 -31.71
CA VAL A 20 16.25 -5.98 -30.92
C VAL A 20 15.96 -5.44 -29.52
N PHE A 21 14.74 -4.93 -29.33
CA PHE A 21 14.21 -4.68 -28.01
C PHE A 21 14.04 -6.06 -27.39
N ALA A 22 15.01 -6.44 -26.58
CA ALA A 22 14.84 -7.46 -25.55
C ALA A 22 13.72 -6.97 -24.63
N ILE A 23 12.48 -7.20 -25.04
CA ILE A 23 11.29 -7.11 -24.20
C ILE A 23 11.55 -8.08 -23.05
N SER A 24 11.84 -7.53 -21.88
CA SER A 24 12.13 -8.33 -20.69
C SER A 24 10.96 -9.30 -20.45
N GLU A 25 11.26 -10.51 -20.03
CA GLU A 25 10.25 -11.49 -19.60
C GLU A 25 9.28 -10.86 -18.58
N ALA A 26 9.81 -9.96 -17.73
CA ALA A 26 9.06 -9.17 -16.78
C ALA A 26 8.02 -8.27 -17.47
N TYR A 27 8.36 -7.63 -18.58
CA TYR A 27 7.43 -6.80 -19.34
C TYR A 27 6.38 -7.63 -20.08
N ARG A 28 6.72 -8.83 -20.57
CA ARG A 28 5.71 -9.78 -21.11
C ARG A 28 4.73 -10.25 -20.04
N ALA A 29 5.24 -10.60 -18.85
CA ALA A 29 4.40 -10.98 -17.72
C ALA A 29 3.49 -9.83 -17.27
N GLN A 30 3.95 -8.59 -17.34
CA GLN A 30 3.17 -7.41 -16.99
C GLN A 30 2.06 -7.13 -18.02
N LEU A 31 2.33 -7.38 -19.31
CA LEU A 31 1.34 -7.33 -20.39
C LEU A 31 0.26 -8.42 -20.23
N GLU A 32 0.66 -9.66 -19.94
CA GLU A 32 -0.28 -10.78 -19.71
C GLU A 32 -1.18 -10.53 -18.49
N ARG A 33 -0.64 -10.00 -17.39
CA ARG A 33 -1.43 -9.66 -16.18
C ARG A 33 -2.40 -8.51 -16.41
N SER A 34 -2.07 -7.56 -17.28
CA SER A 34 -2.95 -6.44 -17.61
C SER A 34 -3.98 -6.78 -18.69
N GLY A 35 -3.94 -8.00 -19.25
CA GLY A 35 -4.80 -8.40 -20.38
C GLY A 35 -4.48 -7.64 -21.66
N CYS A 36 -3.33 -6.95 -21.71
CA CYS A 36 -2.95 -6.07 -22.78
C CYS A 36 -1.81 -6.67 -23.59
N THR A 37 -1.86 -6.50 -24.89
CA THR A 37 -0.75 -6.82 -25.78
C THR A 37 0.15 -5.60 -25.95
N GLN A 38 1.41 -5.84 -26.34
CA GLN A 38 2.35 -4.76 -26.67
C GLN A 38 1.79 -3.80 -27.73
N VAL A 39 0.99 -4.32 -28.67
CA VAL A 39 0.36 -3.52 -29.73
C VAL A 39 -0.73 -2.60 -29.16
N SER A 40 -1.52 -3.08 -28.19
CA SER A 40 -2.55 -2.26 -27.56
C SER A 40 -2.01 -1.17 -26.63
N GLU A 41 -0.83 -1.39 -26.03
CA GLU A 41 -0.14 -0.37 -25.24
C GLU A 41 0.52 0.68 -26.14
N ALA A 42 1.23 0.27 -27.19
CA ALA A 42 1.81 1.19 -28.17
C ALA A 42 0.75 2.02 -28.92
N ASN A 43 -0.46 1.48 -29.09
CA ASN A 43 -1.61 2.18 -29.71
C ASN A 43 -2.40 3.04 -28.71
N GLY A 44 -1.97 3.13 -27.44
CA GLY A 44 -2.62 3.95 -26.40
C GLY A 44 -4.00 3.45 -25.95
N THR A 45 -4.45 2.31 -26.48
CA THR A 45 -5.74 1.69 -26.13
C THR A 45 -5.71 0.92 -24.81
N CYS A 46 -4.51 0.64 -24.31
CA CYS A 46 -4.29 0.08 -22.99
C CYS A 46 -3.19 0.83 -22.24
N HIS A 47 -3.47 1.20 -21.00
CA HIS A 47 -2.55 1.91 -20.12
C HIS A 47 -2.01 0.96 -19.05
N VAL A 48 -0.82 0.37 -19.30
CA VAL A 48 -0.13 -0.53 -18.36
C VAL A 48 0.24 0.16 -17.03
N GLY A 49 0.15 1.50 -16.97
CA GLY A 49 0.35 2.32 -15.78
C GLY A 49 -0.75 2.27 -14.70
N HIS A 50 -1.91 1.64 -14.95
CA HIS A 50 -2.98 1.50 -13.94
C HIS A 50 -2.84 0.28 -13.01
N ALA A 51 -1.65 -0.31 -12.91
CA ALA A 51 -1.36 -1.19 -11.78
C ALA A 51 -1.56 -0.47 -10.42
N SER A 52 -1.54 0.87 -10.40
CA SER A 52 -1.85 1.68 -9.23
C SER A 52 -3.21 1.38 -8.60
N HIS A 53 -4.25 0.98 -9.35
CA HIS A 53 -5.57 0.75 -8.75
C HIS A 53 -5.63 -0.56 -7.94
N GLN A 54 -5.12 -1.67 -8.44
CA GLN A 54 -5.12 -2.94 -7.67
C GLN A 54 -4.20 -2.91 -6.45
N TYR A 55 -3.05 -2.22 -6.53
CA TYR A 55 -2.17 -2.03 -5.37
C TYR A 55 -2.79 -1.06 -4.35
N GLN A 56 -3.47 -0.01 -4.80
CA GLN A 56 -4.20 0.90 -3.91
C GLN A 56 -5.39 0.20 -3.25
N ASP A 57 -6.14 -0.63 -3.97
CA ASP A 57 -7.29 -1.33 -3.40
C ASP A 57 -6.87 -2.34 -2.31
N ALA A 58 -5.82 -3.12 -2.57
CA ALA A 58 -5.30 -4.07 -1.58
C ALA A 58 -4.71 -3.36 -0.34
N ASP A 59 -4.01 -2.24 -0.53
CA ASP A 59 -3.49 -1.44 0.59
C ASP A 59 -4.62 -0.75 1.36
N ASN A 60 -5.60 -0.17 0.67
CA ASN A 60 -6.78 0.44 1.28
C ASN A 60 -7.60 -0.58 2.07
N HIS A 61 -7.80 -1.79 1.55
CA HIS A 61 -8.46 -2.86 2.30
C HIS A 61 -7.72 -3.21 3.59
N LYS A 62 -6.39 -3.33 3.54
CA LYS A 62 -5.57 -3.59 4.74
C LYS A 62 -5.63 -2.42 5.74
N ARG A 63 -5.58 -1.18 5.27
CA ARG A 63 -5.68 0.02 6.11
C ARG A 63 -7.06 0.12 6.77
N ASN A 64 -8.12 -0.17 6.02
CA ASN A 64 -9.49 -0.18 6.53
C ASN A 64 -9.68 -1.28 7.58
N ALA A 65 -9.22 -2.50 7.32
CA ALA A 65 -9.28 -3.59 8.29
C ALA A 65 -8.50 -3.28 9.57
N ARG A 66 -7.32 -2.63 9.46
CA ARG A 66 -6.57 -2.19 10.65
C ARG A 66 -7.30 -1.09 11.42
N ARG A 67 -7.94 -0.14 10.73
CA ARG A 67 -8.73 0.92 11.36
C ARG A 67 -9.93 0.34 12.09
N GLU A 68 -10.65 -0.59 11.48
CA GLU A 68 -11.78 -1.29 12.09
C GLU A 68 -11.35 -2.04 13.35
N ALA A 69 -10.25 -2.80 13.29
CA ALA A 69 -9.69 -3.46 14.47
C ALA A 69 -9.26 -2.47 15.57
N ALA A 70 -8.74 -1.30 15.20
CA ALA A 70 -8.39 -0.26 16.17
C ALA A 70 -9.65 0.35 16.83
N GLU A 71 -10.73 0.54 16.07
CA GLU A 71 -12.02 1.02 16.56
C GLU A 71 -12.68 0.00 17.50
N ASP A 72 -12.63 -1.29 17.17
CA ASP A 72 -13.15 -2.36 18.04
C ASP A 72 -12.40 -2.41 19.37
N ILE A 73 -11.05 -2.29 19.33
CA ILE A 73 -10.22 -2.21 20.54
C ILE A 73 -10.57 -0.96 21.35
N ALA A 74 -10.74 0.19 20.71
CA ALA A 74 -11.09 1.43 21.40
C ALA A 74 -12.43 1.29 22.13
N HIS A 75 -13.45 0.76 21.43
CA HIS A 75 -14.78 0.56 21.98
C HIS A 75 -14.77 -0.43 23.16
N ASP A 76 -14.07 -1.55 23.03
CA ASP A 76 -13.95 -2.54 24.10
C ASP A 76 -13.27 -1.96 25.34
N LEU A 77 -12.13 -1.27 25.16
CA LEU A 77 -11.44 -0.63 26.27
C LEU A 77 -12.30 0.47 26.90
N ASP A 78 -12.89 1.36 26.13
CA ASP A 78 -13.76 2.43 26.65
C ASP A 78 -14.92 1.85 27.46
N ALA A 79 -15.56 0.78 26.98
CA ALA A 79 -16.66 0.13 27.71
C ALA A 79 -16.23 -0.42 29.08
N ASN A 80 -14.98 -0.85 29.22
CA ASN A 80 -14.46 -1.45 30.43
C ASN A 80 -13.76 -0.45 31.37
N ILE A 81 -13.11 0.60 30.84
CA ILE A 81 -12.25 1.48 31.64
C ILE A 81 -12.74 2.93 31.74
N ALA A 82 -13.71 3.35 30.92
CA ALA A 82 -14.23 4.72 31.01
C ALA A 82 -14.85 4.97 32.40
N GLY A 83 -14.51 6.12 32.98
CA GLY A 83 -14.93 6.50 34.32
C GLY A 83 -14.12 5.88 35.46
N MET A 84 -13.24 4.91 35.19
CA MET A 84 -12.32 4.36 36.19
C MET A 84 -11.24 5.38 36.57
N TYR A 85 -10.71 5.27 37.79
CA TYR A 85 -9.47 5.97 38.13
C TYR A 85 -8.27 5.30 37.45
N GLN A 86 -7.22 6.08 37.19
CA GLN A 86 -6.03 5.60 36.49
C GLN A 86 -5.47 4.29 37.07
N GLY A 87 -5.35 4.17 38.39
CA GLY A 87 -4.83 2.95 39.02
C GLY A 87 -5.67 1.69 38.69
N GLN A 88 -6.99 1.81 38.65
CA GLN A 88 -7.88 0.69 38.32
C GLN A 88 -7.75 0.31 36.84
N ALA A 89 -7.64 1.31 35.96
CA ALA A 89 -7.41 1.07 34.54
C ALA A 89 -6.02 0.45 34.29
N VAL A 90 -4.99 0.84 35.04
CA VAL A 90 -3.64 0.24 34.99
C VAL A 90 -3.71 -1.25 35.34
N ASP A 91 -4.41 -1.59 36.42
CA ASP A 91 -4.58 -3.00 36.84
C ASP A 91 -5.29 -3.81 35.75
N PHE A 92 -6.41 -3.29 35.22
CA PHE A 92 -7.14 -3.92 34.11
C PHE A 92 -6.26 -4.13 32.88
N MET A 93 -5.51 -3.11 32.47
CA MET A 93 -4.62 -3.21 31.30
C MET A 93 -3.55 -4.28 31.50
N GLN A 94 -2.97 -4.39 32.69
CA GLN A 94 -1.97 -5.42 33.00
C GLN A 94 -2.57 -6.83 33.01
N GLU A 95 -3.76 -7.00 33.59
CA GLU A 95 -4.51 -8.27 33.59
C GLU A 95 -4.85 -8.72 32.17
N GLU A 96 -5.24 -7.77 31.31
CA GLU A 96 -5.50 -7.97 29.88
C GLU A 96 -4.21 -8.14 29.05
N GLY A 97 -3.02 -8.13 29.67
CA GLY A 97 -1.74 -8.36 28.99
C GLY A 97 -1.26 -7.18 28.12
N TRP A 98 -1.75 -5.98 28.37
CA TRP A 98 -1.20 -4.76 27.80
C TRP A 98 0.10 -4.37 28.50
N HIS A 99 1.05 -3.89 27.72
CA HIS A 99 2.36 -3.49 28.23
C HIS A 99 2.48 -1.98 28.23
N SER A 100 2.80 -1.38 29.38
CA SER A 100 3.08 0.05 29.44
C SER A 100 4.33 0.38 28.63
N ILE A 101 4.28 1.47 27.87
CA ILE A 101 5.42 1.97 27.10
C ILE A 101 5.96 3.32 27.63
N ASN A 102 5.45 3.76 28.78
CA ASN A 102 5.97 4.92 29.52
C ASN A 102 5.84 4.73 31.03
N ASP A 103 6.66 5.46 31.78
CA ASP A 103 6.72 5.38 33.24
C ASP A 103 5.44 5.91 33.92
N GLU A 104 4.71 6.80 33.24
CA GLU A 104 3.45 7.37 33.74
C GLU A 104 2.26 6.41 33.60
N HIS A 105 2.44 5.25 32.96
CA HIS A 105 1.38 4.26 32.72
C HIS A 105 0.12 4.83 32.04
N THR A 106 0.31 5.77 31.12
CA THR A 106 -0.76 6.39 30.32
C THR A 106 -0.76 5.88 28.88
N ARG A 107 0.28 5.17 28.45
CA ARG A 107 0.39 4.60 27.11
C ARG A 107 0.74 3.13 27.16
N TRP A 108 0.05 2.36 26.33
CA TRP A 108 0.03 0.91 26.39
C TRP A 108 0.18 0.31 24.99
N LYS A 109 0.71 -0.91 24.91
CA LYS A 109 0.90 -1.61 23.64
C LYS A 109 0.49 -3.08 23.76
N LYS A 110 -0.27 -3.55 22.76
CA LYS A 110 -0.66 -4.95 22.57
C LYS A 110 -0.89 -5.20 21.08
N SER A 111 -0.38 -6.31 20.56
CA SER A 111 -0.61 -6.76 19.17
C SER A 111 -0.31 -5.72 18.08
N GLY A 112 0.65 -4.82 18.31
CA GLY A 112 1.03 -3.77 17.34
C GLY A 112 0.17 -2.50 17.40
N PHE A 113 -0.86 -2.45 18.23
CA PHE A 113 -1.64 -1.26 18.54
C PHE A 113 -1.04 -0.53 19.73
N THR A 114 -1.09 0.80 19.69
CA THR A 114 -0.72 1.65 20.82
C THR A 114 -1.95 2.40 21.31
N VAL A 115 -2.20 2.33 22.61
CA VAL A 115 -3.35 2.94 23.26
C VAL A 115 -2.87 4.02 24.21
N ALA A 116 -3.49 5.19 24.19
CA ALA A 116 -3.26 6.26 25.14
C ALA A 116 -4.53 6.51 25.97
N PHE A 117 -4.38 6.68 27.28
CA PHE A 117 -5.48 7.06 28.15
C PHE A 117 -5.84 8.53 27.94
N ASP A 118 -7.14 8.80 27.78
CA ASP A 118 -7.68 10.15 27.85
C ASP A 118 -8.17 10.40 29.28
N MET A 119 -7.60 11.41 29.94
CA MET A 119 -7.81 11.67 31.36
C MET A 119 -8.63 12.94 31.55
N THR A 120 -9.69 12.84 32.35
CA THR A 120 -10.44 14.01 32.81
C THR A 120 -9.67 14.78 33.88
N THR A 121 -10.05 16.04 34.11
CA THR A 121 -9.52 16.88 35.20
C THR A 121 -9.78 16.30 36.59
N SER A 122 -10.69 15.32 36.72
CA SER A 122 -11.00 14.63 37.97
C SER A 122 -10.08 13.44 38.28
N GLY A 123 -9.15 13.10 37.37
CA GLY A 123 -8.28 11.92 37.51
C GLY A 123 -8.93 10.60 37.10
N ARG A 124 -10.11 10.66 36.47
CA ARG A 124 -10.78 9.50 35.86
C ARG A 124 -10.55 9.47 34.36
N LEU A 125 -10.56 8.27 33.77
CA LEU A 125 -10.48 8.12 32.33
C LEU A 125 -11.78 8.62 31.68
N ALA A 126 -11.65 9.47 30.67
CA ALA A 126 -12.72 9.77 29.72
C ALA A 126 -12.89 8.64 28.70
N GLY A 127 -11.78 7.95 28.38
CA GLY A 127 -11.71 6.84 27.44
C GLY A 127 -10.26 6.59 27.00
N VAL A 128 -10.09 6.09 25.79
CA VAL A 128 -8.80 5.78 25.17
C VAL A 128 -8.71 6.24 23.72
N THR A 129 -7.49 6.40 23.24
CA THR A 129 -7.19 6.64 21.82
C THR A 129 -6.23 5.58 21.31
N VAL A 130 -6.55 4.94 20.18
CA VAL A 130 -5.75 3.86 19.57
C VAL A 130 -5.00 4.35 18.32
N GLN A 131 -3.74 3.93 18.16
CA GLN A 131 -2.81 4.25 17.06
C GLN A 131 -2.22 2.99 16.41
#